data_AF-A0A1C3NZV3-F1
#
_entry.id   AF-A0A1C3NZV3-F1
#
_cell.length_a   1.000
_cell.length_b   1.000
_cell.length_c   1.000
_cell.angle_alpha   90.00
_cell.angle_beta   90.00
_cell.angle_gamma   90.00
#
_symmetry.space_group_name_H-M   'P 1'
#
loop_
_entity.id
_entity.type
_entity.pdbx_description
1 polymer ?
#
loop_
_entity_poly.entity_id
_entity_poly.type
_entity_poly.pdbx_seq_one_letter_code
_entity_poly.pdbx_strand_id
1 'polypeptide(L)'
;MAHQLGRHPNPAASPEVATVWDGIRRVHGTAVKRKNALETRMLTQVLAELDDSRLADLRDRALLLVGFAGCLRRSELVALDLTDIAETPDGVILTIRRSKTDQEQTGALVGLTFGSYRPTCPVRSWIAWREAAGLADGPAFRSINRHGGVGSGRLYPGSVARIVQRRVAAAGLSPTDFAGHSLRSGFATAASRAGVPDRAIMRQGRWRSPASLDSYVRAGRLFDRDNPSGKVGL
;
A
#
# COMPACT_ATOMS: atom_id res chain seq x y z
N MET A 1 -32.40 -6.50 3.54
CA MET A 1 -32.65 -7.20 2.26
C MET A 1 -34.14 -7.50 2.03
N ALA A 2 -34.94 -7.75 3.08
CA ALA A 2 -36.39 -7.98 2.95
C ALA A 2 -37.20 -6.76 2.43
N HIS A 3 -36.86 -5.53 2.82
CA HIS A 3 -37.64 -4.32 2.47
C HIS A 3 -37.46 -3.83 1.02
N GLN A 4 -36.26 -4.03 0.44
CA GLN A 4 -35.93 -3.59 -0.92
C GLN A 4 -36.56 -4.46 -2.02
N LEU A 5 -36.85 -5.73 -1.73
CA LEU A 5 -37.56 -6.63 -2.65
C LEU A 5 -39.07 -6.33 -2.69
N GLY A 6 -39.63 -5.69 -1.66
CA GLY A 6 -41.05 -5.33 -1.56
C GLY A 6 -41.41 -3.90 -2.00
N ARG A 7 -40.48 -3.12 -2.58
CA ARG A 7 -40.66 -1.69 -2.94
C ARG A 7 -41.15 -0.79 -1.79
N HIS A 8 -40.90 -1.15 -0.54
CA HIS A 8 -41.23 -0.30 0.60
C HIS A 8 -40.05 0.64 0.95
N PRO A 9 -40.33 1.87 1.43
CA PRO A 9 -39.29 2.86 1.75
C PRO A 9 -38.29 2.31 2.77
N ASN A 10 -36.99 2.51 2.55
CA ASN A 10 -35.96 1.94 3.40
C ASN A 10 -36.05 2.52 4.83
N PRO A 11 -36.39 1.70 5.86
CA PRO A 11 -36.58 2.20 7.22
C PRO A 11 -35.27 2.72 7.84
N ALA A 12 -34.11 2.31 7.32
CA ALA A 12 -32.81 2.80 7.76
C ALA A 12 -32.46 4.21 7.22
N ALA A 13 -33.28 4.77 6.35
CA ALA A 13 -33.10 6.12 5.77
C ALA A 13 -34.04 7.16 6.40
N SER A 14 -34.83 6.80 7.42
CA SER A 14 -35.69 7.77 8.10
C SER A 14 -34.86 8.77 8.94
N PRO A 15 -35.30 10.04 9.05
CA PRO A 15 -34.62 11.04 9.86
C PRO A 15 -34.48 10.63 11.33
N GLU A 16 -35.45 9.90 11.90
CA GLU A 16 -35.38 9.42 13.29
C GLU A 16 -34.28 8.37 13.45
N VAL A 17 -34.18 7.43 12.50
CA VAL A 17 -33.14 6.39 12.53
C VAL A 17 -31.76 7.00 12.31
N ALA A 18 -31.62 7.99 11.42
CA ALA A 18 -30.36 8.72 11.23
C ALA A 18 -29.91 9.45 12.50
N THR A 19 -30.85 10.09 13.21
CA THR A 19 -30.58 10.80 14.47
C THR A 19 -30.14 9.85 15.58
N VAL A 20 -30.75 8.66 15.67
CA VAL A 20 -30.33 7.59 16.59
C VAL A 20 -28.92 7.08 16.26
N TRP A 21 -28.61 6.88 14.96
CA TRP A 21 -27.26 6.49 14.53
C TRP A 21 -26.19 7.55 14.83
N ASP A 22 -26.51 8.83 14.69
CA ASP A 22 -25.62 9.92 15.07
C ASP A 22 -25.41 10.00 16.59
N GLY A 23 -26.46 9.74 17.38
CA GLY A 23 -26.36 9.57 18.83
C GLY A 23 -25.44 8.40 19.21
N ILE A 24 -25.63 7.23 18.60
CA ILE A 24 -24.79 6.05 18.80
C ILE A 24 -23.34 6.32 18.38
N ARG A 25 -23.09 7.05 17.28
CA ARG A 25 -21.73 7.43 16.87
C ARG A 25 -21.06 8.41 17.82
N ARG A 26 -21.82 9.30 18.48
CA ARG A 26 -21.30 10.21 19.51
C ARG A 26 -20.99 9.47 20.82
N VAL A 27 -21.85 8.54 21.23
CA VAL A 27 -21.73 7.79 22.50
C VAL A 27 -20.75 6.62 22.40
N HIS A 28 -20.74 5.91 21.28
CA HIS A 28 -19.91 4.72 21.02
C HIS A 28 -18.87 4.95 19.92
N GLY A 29 -18.49 6.21 19.68
CA GLY A 29 -17.48 6.63 18.71
C GLY A 29 -16.14 5.97 18.97
N THR A 30 -15.97 4.74 18.50
CA THR A 30 -14.69 4.05 18.51
C THR A 30 -13.90 4.63 17.35
N ALA A 31 -12.95 5.52 17.66
CA ALA A 31 -11.93 5.89 16.70
C ALA A 31 -11.29 4.59 16.18
N VAL A 32 -11.57 4.24 14.92
CA VAL A 32 -10.97 3.05 14.30
C VAL A 32 -9.46 3.21 14.43
N LYS A 33 -8.80 2.38 15.26
CA LYS A 33 -7.34 2.38 15.40
C LYS A 33 -6.73 1.97 14.06
N ARG A 34 -6.39 2.97 13.25
CA ARG A 34 -5.72 2.77 11.96
C ARG A 34 -4.29 2.32 12.24
N LYS A 35 -3.82 1.37 11.44
CA LYS A 35 -2.42 0.95 11.45
C LYS A 35 -1.55 2.11 10.95
N ASN A 36 -0.37 2.25 11.53
CA ASN A 36 0.60 3.27 11.19
C ASN A 36 1.05 3.11 9.72
N ALA A 37 1.30 4.25 9.10
CA ALA A 37 1.90 4.35 7.78
C ALA A 37 3.38 3.95 7.89
N LEU A 38 3.85 3.06 7.01
CA LEU A 38 5.29 2.76 6.94
C LEU A 38 5.95 3.87 6.13
N GLU A 39 6.37 4.94 6.79
CA GLU A 39 6.96 6.10 6.15
C GLU A 39 8.37 5.80 5.61
N THR A 40 8.88 6.64 4.69
CA THR A 40 10.18 6.42 4.02
C THR A 40 11.34 6.17 4.98
N ARG A 41 11.39 6.86 6.13
CA ARG A 41 12.42 6.63 7.15
C ARG A 41 12.33 5.24 7.77
N MET A 42 11.14 4.83 8.20
CA MET A 42 10.90 3.50 8.75
C MET A 42 11.16 2.41 7.69
N LEU A 43 10.73 2.64 6.45
CA LEU A 43 11.01 1.72 5.34
C LEU A 43 12.52 1.58 5.13
N THR A 44 13.28 2.67 5.14
CA THR A 44 14.74 2.62 5.00
C THR A 44 15.39 1.82 6.13
N GLN A 45 14.96 2.04 7.37
CA GLN A 45 15.42 1.28 8.54
C GLN A 45 15.12 -0.23 8.38
N VAL A 46 13.90 -0.58 7.96
CA VAL A 46 13.51 -1.96 7.67
C VAL A 46 14.35 -2.60 6.57
N LEU A 47 14.66 -1.85 5.52
CA LEU A 47 15.43 -2.33 4.38
C LEU A 47 16.92 -2.46 4.67
N ALA A 48 17.43 -1.81 5.72
CA ALA A 48 18.82 -1.93 6.17
C ALA A 48 19.09 -3.28 6.84
N GLU A 49 18.07 -3.91 7.43
CA GLU A 49 18.14 -5.25 8.05
C GLU A 49 18.07 -6.41 7.05
N LEU A 50 17.90 -6.10 5.75
CA LEU A 50 17.80 -7.11 4.69
C LEU A 50 19.17 -7.39 4.08
N ASP A 51 19.45 -8.68 3.91
CA ASP A 51 20.71 -9.20 3.40
C ASP A 51 20.53 -9.76 1.99
N ASP A 52 21.25 -9.19 1.03
CA ASP A 52 21.10 -9.51 -0.38
C ASP A 52 21.63 -10.92 -0.75
N SER A 53 22.27 -11.65 0.17
CA SER A 53 22.66 -13.06 -0.02
C SER A 53 21.48 -14.04 0.12
N ARG A 54 20.36 -13.60 0.72
CA ARG A 54 19.20 -14.46 0.99
C ARG A 54 18.06 -14.15 0.03
N LEU A 55 17.59 -15.15 -0.71
CA LEU A 55 16.44 -15.01 -1.62
C LEU A 55 15.19 -14.44 -0.93
N ALA A 56 14.97 -14.80 0.33
CA ALA A 56 13.84 -14.29 1.12
C ALA A 56 13.93 -12.78 1.39
N ASP A 57 15.14 -12.26 1.51
CA ASP A 57 15.39 -10.84 1.79
C ASP A 57 15.33 -10.05 0.49
N LEU A 58 15.87 -10.56 -0.62
CA LEU A 58 15.67 -9.99 -1.96
C LEU A 58 14.19 -9.89 -2.34
N ARG A 59 13.42 -10.97 -2.15
CA ARG A 59 11.97 -10.97 -2.38
C ARG A 59 11.28 -9.92 -1.52
N ASP A 60 11.57 -9.90 -0.22
CA ASP A 60 10.90 -8.99 0.70
C ASP A 60 11.27 -7.53 0.41
N ARG A 61 12.52 -7.24 0.04
CA ARG A 61 12.98 -5.93 -0.43
C ARG A 61 12.16 -5.47 -1.64
N ALA A 62 12.09 -6.31 -2.68
CA ALA A 62 11.32 -6.05 -3.88
C ALA A 62 9.82 -5.85 -3.55
N LEU A 63 9.24 -6.72 -2.74
CA LEU A 63 7.83 -6.69 -2.37
C LEU A 63 7.47 -5.41 -1.60
N LEU A 64 8.28 -5.01 -0.63
CA LEU A 64 8.07 -3.81 0.16
C LEU A 64 8.19 -2.55 -0.72
N LEU A 65 9.23 -2.47 -1.55
CA LEU A 65 9.48 -1.30 -2.39
C LEU A 65 8.49 -1.16 -3.55
N VAL A 66 8.16 -2.25 -4.26
CA VAL A 66 7.14 -2.26 -5.31
C VAL A 66 5.76 -1.93 -4.72
N GLY A 67 5.42 -2.54 -3.58
CA GLY A 67 4.16 -2.27 -2.90
C GLY A 67 4.03 -0.82 -2.42
N PHE A 68 5.11 -0.25 -1.90
CA PHE A 68 5.19 1.15 -1.49
C PHE A 68 5.12 2.09 -2.70
N ALA A 69 6.07 2.00 -3.63
CA ALA A 69 6.17 2.91 -4.77
C ALA A 69 4.96 2.83 -5.71
N GLY A 70 4.39 1.63 -5.93
CA GLY A 70 3.18 1.45 -6.72
C GLY A 70 1.88 1.81 -5.98
N CYS A 71 1.99 2.19 -4.69
CA CYS A 71 0.86 2.49 -3.83
C CYS A 71 -0.19 1.35 -3.85
N LEU A 72 0.28 0.09 -3.88
CA LEU A 72 -0.53 -1.09 -4.17
C LEU A 72 -1.28 -1.58 -2.93
N ARG A 73 -2.49 -2.11 -3.13
CA ARG A 73 -3.14 -2.93 -2.09
C ARG A 73 -2.43 -4.28 -2.01
N ARG A 74 -2.39 -4.92 -0.83
CA ARG A 74 -1.79 -6.27 -0.66
C ARG A 74 -2.27 -7.30 -1.69
N SER A 75 -3.56 -7.26 -2.04
CA SER A 75 -4.16 -8.19 -3.00
C SER A 75 -3.74 -7.89 -4.44
N GLU A 76 -3.52 -6.61 -4.78
CA GLU A 76 -3.01 -6.20 -6.09
C GLU A 76 -1.55 -6.65 -6.22
N LEU A 77 -0.74 -6.40 -5.19
CA LEU A 77 0.68 -6.75 -5.15
C LEU A 77 0.93 -8.25 -5.37
N VAL A 78 0.21 -9.12 -4.65
CA VAL A 78 0.41 -10.56 -4.83
C VAL A 78 -0.21 -11.08 -6.12
N ALA A 79 -1.21 -10.40 -6.69
CA ALA A 79 -1.87 -10.82 -7.92
C ALA A 79 -1.06 -10.56 -9.19
N LEU A 80 0.04 -9.80 -9.10
CA LEU A 80 0.93 -9.55 -10.23
C LEU A 80 1.54 -10.87 -10.74
N ASP A 81 1.43 -11.09 -12.04
CA ASP A 81 2.22 -12.06 -12.80
C ASP A 81 3.34 -11.35 -13.56
N LEU A 82 4.35 -12.08 -14.03
CA LEU A 82 5.43 -11.49 -14.81
C LEU A 82 4.91 -10.81 -16.09
N THR A 83 3.84 -11.34 -16.68
CA THR A 83 3.16 -10.71 -17.83
C THR A 83 2.52 -9.37 -17.49
N ASP A 84 2.26 -9.09 -16.21
CA ASP A 84 1.72 -7.81 -15.75
C ASP A 84 2.83 -6.77 -15.52
N ILE A 85 4.11 -7.10 -15.74
CA ILE A 85 5.26 -6.26 -15.40
C ILE A 85 6.13 -6.05 -16.65
N ALA A 86 6.14 -4.83 -17.17
CA ALA A 86 7.01 -4.45 -18.27
C ALA A 86 8.21 -3.65 -17.76
N GLU A 87 9.42 -4.18 -17.98
CA GLU A 87 10.68 -3.46 -17.74
C GLU A 87 10.99 -2.55 -18.94
N THR A 88 11.33 -1.29 -18.65
CA THR A 88 11.58 -0.23 -19.65
C THR A 88 12.84 0.55 -19.25
N PRO A 89 13.45 1.32 -20.18
CA PRO A 89 14.58 2.19 -19.85
C PRO A 89 14.28 3.21 -18.74
N ASP A 90 13.04 3.66 -18.63
CA ASP A 90 12.62 4.68 -17.66
C ASP A 90 12.18 4.08 -16.30
N GLY A 91 11.99 2.76 -16.23
CA GLY A 91 11.58 2.06 -15.03
C GLY A 91 10.72 0.84 -15.31
N VAL A 92 9.70 0.61 -14.49
CA VAL A 92 8.79 -0.54 -14.59
C VAL A 92 7.34 -0.08 -14.70
N ILE A 93 6.58 -0.68 -15.61
CA ILE A 93 5.14 -0.48 -15.74
C ILE A 93 4.42 -1.71 -15.21
N LEU A 94 3.51 -1.50 -14.26
CA LEU A 94 2.66 -2.55 -13.70
C LEU A 94 1.24 -2.45 -14.27
N THR A 95 0.71 -3.57 -14.73
CA THR A 95 -0.68 -3.72 -15.16
C THR A 95 -1.52 -4.30 -14.03
N ILE A 96 -2.35 -3.48 -13.39
CA ILE A 96 -3.24 -3.90 -12.31
C ILE A 96 -4.55 -4.39 -12.91
N ARG A 97 -4.67 -5.71 -13.13
CA ARG A 97 -5.84 -6.34 -13.76
C ARG A 97 -7.16 -6.16 -13.02
N ARG A 98 -7.13 -6.16 -11.69
CA ARG A 98 -8.32 -5.94 -10.83
C ARG A 98 -7.95 -5.06 -9.65
N SER A 99 -8.76 -4.03 -9.41
CA SER A 99 -8.68 -3.24 -8.18
C SER A 99 -10.03 -3.32 -7.44
N LYS A 100 -10.03 -3.24 -6.10
CA LYS A 100 -11.27 -3.21 -5.28
C LYS A 100 -12.23 -2.08 -5.69
N THR A 101 -11.72 -1.05 -6.33
CA THR A 101 -12.46 0.13 -6.81
C THR A 101 -12.74 0.08 -8.30
N ASP A 102 -12.40 -1.00 -8.99
CA ASP A 102 -12.60 -1.20 -10.42
C ASP A 102 -13.68 -2.25 -10.63
N GLN A 103 -14.95 -1.80 -10.58
CA GLN A 103 -16.12 -2.65 -10.79
C GLN A 103 -16.26 -3.10 -12.25
N GLU A 104 -15.59 -2.43 -13.20
CA GLU A 104 -15.66 -2.69 -14.65
C GLU A 104 -14.46 -3.47 -15.19
N GLN A 105 -13.44 -3.74 -14.36
CA GLN A 105 -12.20 -4.44 -14.73
C GLN A 105 -11.45 -3.81 -15.90
N THR A 106 -11.49 -2.49 -16.02
CA THR A 106 -10.74 -1.76 -17.06
C THR A 106 -9.22 -1.90 -16.86
N GLY A 107 -8.80 -2.26 -15.64
CA GLY A 107 -7.39 -2.32 -15.27
C GLY A 107 -6.77 -0.95 -15.12
N ALA A 108 -5.57 -0.88 -14.55
CA ALA A 108 -4.83 0.36 -14.40
C ALA A 108 -3.34 0.16 -14.61
N LEU A 109 -2.68 1.10 -15.28
CA LEU A 109 -1.23 1.14 -15.41
C LEU A 109 -0.61 1.96 -14.27
N VAL A 110 0.47 1.45 -13.71
CA VAL A 110 1.21 2.10 -12.62
C VAL A 110 2.69 2.10 -12.96
N GLY A 111 3.26 3.29 -13.16
CA GLY A 111 4.70 3.45 -13.37
C GLY A 111 5.47 3.45 -12.05
N LEU A 112 6.60 2.77 -12.04
CA LEU A 112 7.65 2.84 -11.02
C LEU A 112 8.91 3.37 -11.69
N THR A 113 9.42 4.50 -11.22
CA THR A 113 10.68 5.07 -11.73
C THR A 113 11.87 4.52 -10.94
N PHE A 114 13.06 4.63 -11.53
CA PHE A 114 14.28 4.44 -10.76
C PHE A 114 14.34 5.41 -9.58
N GLY A 115 14.79 4.90 -8.43
CA GLY A 115 15.05 5.71 -7.25
C GLY A 115 16.46 6.28 -7.32
N SER A 116 16.65 7.49 -6.82
CA SER A 116 17.96 8.14 -6.72
C SER A 116 18.91 7.42 -5.77
N TYR A 117 18.37 6.77 -4.73
CA TYR A 117 19.14 5.96 -3.78
C TYR A 117 18.96 4.46 -4.06
N ARG A 118 20.07 3.76 -4.30
CA ARG A 118 20.06 2.35 -4.75
C ARG A 118 19.38 1.39 -3.76
N PRO A 119 19.67 1.42 -2.44
CA PRO A 119 19.08 0.47 -1.48
C PRO A 119 17.55 0.55 -1.35
N THR A 120 16.95 1.68 -1.77
CA THR A 120 15.51 1.91 -1.74
C THR A 120 14.91 2.06 -3.13
N CYS A 121 15.60 1.61 -4.18
CA CYS A 121 15.11 1.72 -5.55
C CYS A 121 14.16 0.56 -5.89
N PRO A 122 12.86 0.81 -6.16
CA PRO A 122 11.89 -0.25 -6.41
C PRO A 122 12.20 -1.05 -7.68
N VAL A 123 12.63 -0.37 -8.75
CA VAL A 123 12.97 -1.01 -10.03
C VAL A 123 14.18 -1.94 -9.88
N ARG A 124 15.26 -1.47 -9.24
CA ARG A 124 16.47 -2.29 -9.05
C ARG A 124 16.20 -3.49 -8.14
N SER A 125 15.42 -3.30 -7.08
CA SER A 125 15.04 -4.41 -6.19
C SER A 125 14.14 -5.42 -6.88
N TRP A 126 13.22 -4.98 -7.74
CA TRP A 126 12.43 -5.87 -8.59
C TRP A 126 13.33 -6.73 -9.49
N ILE A 127 14.25 -6.10 -10.23
CA ILE A 127 15.17 -6.80 -11.14
C ILE A 127 16.03 -7.82 -10.36
N ALA A 128 16.63 -7.40 -9.24
CA ALA A 128 17.46 -8.27 -8.40
C ALA A 128 16.69 -9.50 -7.90
N TRP A 129 15.44 -9.33 -7.48
CA TRP A 129 14.58 -10.45 -7.10
C TRP A 129 14.25 -11.36 -8.30
N ARG A 130 13.82 -10.80 -9.43
CA ARG A 130 13.46 -11.57 -10.64
C ARG A 130 14.61 -12.44 -11.10
N GLU A 131 15.81 -11.87 -11.18
CA GLU A 131 17.03 -12.53 -11.63
C GLU A 131 17.47 -13.61 -10.64
N ALA A 132 17.60 -13.28 -9.35
CA ALA A 132 18.05 -14.24 -8.35
C ALA A 132 17.09 -15.43 -8.16
N ALA A 133 15.79 -15.20 -8.33
CA ALA A 133 14.77 -16.24 -8.24
C ALA A 133 14.56 -17.01 -9.56
N GLY A 134 15.23 -16.63 -10.65
CA GLY A 134 15.09 -17.27 -11.95
C GLY A 134 13.66 -17.24 -12.49
N LEU A 135 12.94 -16.13 -12.28
CA LEU A 135 11.53 -16.05 -12.69
C LEU A 135 11.43 -15.84 -14.20
N ALA A 136 10.79 -16.80 -14.88
CA ALA A 136 10.52 -16.75 -16.32
C ALA A 136 9.04 -16.53 -16.66
N ASP A 137 8.12 -17.01 -15.81
CA ASP A 137 6.68 -16.89 -15.99
C ASP A 137 5.90 -16.78 -14.67
N GLY A 138 4.56 -16.72 -14.76
CA GLY A 138 3.68 -16.89 -13.60
C GLY A 138 3.81 -15.80 -12.54
N PRO A 139 3.58 -16.11 -11.25
CA PRO A 139 3.49 -15.11 -10.19
C PRO A 139 4.80 -14.35 -9.96
N ALA A 140 4.71 -13.01 -9.91
CA ALA A 140 5.85 -12.13 -9.66
C ALA A 140 6.41 -12.27 -8.24
N PHE A 141 5.54 -12.56 -7.27
CA PHE A 141 5.92 -12.81 -5.87
C PHE A 141 5.51 -14.21 -5.43
N ARG A 142 6.51 -15.06 -5.23
CA ARG A 142 6.37 -16.47 -4.89
C ARG A 142 6.71 -16.75 -3.42
N SER A 143 6.16 -17.84 -2.87
CA SER A 143 6.57 -18.31 -1.54
C SER A 143 8.01 -18.81 -1.56
N ILE A 144 8.69 -18.72 -0.41
CA ILE A 144 10.02 -19.30 -0.23
C ILE A 144 9.89 -20.28 0.94
N ASN A 145 10.34 -21.51 0.72
CA ASN A 145 10.26 -22.58 1.70
C ASN A 145 11.36 -22.43 2.77
N ARG A 146 11.30 -23.25 3.83
CA ARG A 146 12.27 -23.21 4.94
C ARG A 146 13.71 -23.54 4.54
N HIS A 147 13.90 -24.17 3.38
CA HIS A 147 15.21 -24.52 2.83
C HIS A 147 15.74 -23.45 1.86
N GLY A 148 15.05 -22.31 1.73
CA GLY A 148 15.47 -21.20 0.86
C GLY A 148 15.02 -21.33 -0.60
N GLY A 149 14.33 -22.42 -0.97
CA GLY A 149 13.86 -22.64 -2.33
C GLY A 149 12.62 -21.81 -2.68
N VAL A 150 12.58 -21.30 -3.91
CA VAL A 150 11.43 -20.57 -4.47
C VAL A 150 10.36 -21.57 -4.90
N GLY A 151 9.17 -21.46 -4.32
CA GLY A 151 8.01 -22.27 -4.72
C GLY A 151 7.41 -21.79 -6.04
N SER A 152 6.61 -22.63 -6.72
CA SER A 152 5.90 -22.24 -7.96
C SER A 152 4.64 -21.38 -7.69
N GLY A 153 4.10 -21.46 -6.48
CA GLY A 153 2.85 -20.80 -6.10
C GLY A 153 3.00 -19.31 -5.77
N ARG A 154 1.95 -18.54 -6.10
CA ARG A 154 1.77 -17.14 -5.69
C ARG A 154 1.79 -17.01 -4.17
N LEU A 155 2.35 -15.91 -3.68
CA LEU A 155 2.27 -15.55 -2.28
C LEU A 155 0.81 -15.30 -1.84
N TYR A 156 0.38 -15.92 -0.73
CA TYR A 156 -0.94 -15.66 -0.16
C TYR A 156 -1.08 -14.19 0.30
N PRO A 157 -2.22 -13.49 0.05
CA PRO A 157 -2.40 -12.09 0.45
C PRO A 157 -2.13 -11.78 1.93
N GLY A 158 -2.43 -12.73 2.83
CA GLY A 158 -2.15 -12.58 4.26
C GLY A 158 -0.65 -12.62 4.60
N SER A 159 0.16 -13.28 3.78
CA SER A 159 1.61 -13.35 3.97
C SER A 159 2.28 -11.98 3.83
N VAL A 160 1.74 -11.08 3.00
CA VAL A 160 2.25 -9.70 2.90
C VAL A 160 2.23 -8.99 4.25
N ALA A 161 1.11 -9.10 4.99
CA ALA A 161 1.00 -8.48 6.31
C ALA A 161 2.01 -9.10 7.29
N ARG A 162 2.18 -10.42 7.27
CA ARG A 162 3.17 -11.12 8.12
C ARG A 162 4.60 -10.73 7.76
N ILE A 163 4.92 -10.58 6.47
CA ILE A 163 6.23 -10.13 6.00
C ILE A 163 6.49 -8.72 6.52
N VAL A 164 5.56 -7.78 6.32
CA VAL A 164 5.67 -6.42 6.84
C VAL A 164 5.93 -6.45 8.35
N GLN A 165 5.08 -7.14 9.11
CA GLN A 165 5.19 -7.25 10.58
C GLN A 165 6.52 -7.86 11.03
N ARG A 166 6.98 -8.93 10.38
CA ARG A 166 8.26 -9.56 10.68
C ARG A 166 9.43 -8.60 10.44
N ARG A 167 9.41 -7.87 9.32
CA ARG A 167 10.52 -6.99 8.93
C ARG A 167 10.55 -5.70 9.75
N VAL A 168 9.39 -5.14 10.12
CA VAL A 168 9.34 -4.00 11.07
C VAL A 168 9.81 -4.43 12.46
N ALA A 169 9.45 -5.64 12.92
CA ALA A 169 9.92 -6.16 14.20
C ALA A 169 11.45 -6.36 14.22
N ALA A 170 12.02 -6.90 13.14
CA ALA A 170 13.47 -7.04 13.00
C ALA A 170 14.21 -5.69 13.06
N ALA A 171 13.55 -4.62 12.60
CA ALA A 171 14.06 -3.25 12.67
C ALA A 171 13.81 -2.56 14.03
N GLY A 172 13.29 -3.27 15.05
CA GLY A 172 13.00 -2.69 16.37
C GLY A 172 11.71 -1.84 16.43
N LEU A 173 10.85 -1.92 15.42
CA LEU A 173 9.57 -1.23 15.39
C LEU A 173 8.43 -2.14 15.87
N SER A 174 7.38 -1.57 16.45
CA SER A 174 6.22 -2.32 16.95
C SER A 174 5.40 -2.97 15.82
N PRO A 175 5.38 -4.30 15.66
CA PRO A 175 4.67 -4.95 14.55
C PRO A 175 3.15 -4.83 14.66
N THR A 176 2.60 -4.62 15.86
CA THR A 176 1.17 -4.44 16.06
C THR A 176 0.64 -3.20 15.35
N ASP A 177 1.51 -2.25 15.03
CA ASP A 177 1.12 -1.01 14.40
C ASP A 177 1.04 -1.11 12.88
N PHE A 178 1.51 -2.23 12.28
CA PHE A 178 1.60 -2.38 10.83
C PHE A 178 0.75 -3.54 10.30
N ALA A 179 0.30 -3.40 9.06
CA ALA A 179 -0.46 -4.43 8.34
C ALA A 179 -0.26 -4.30 6.81
N GLY A 180 -0.92 -5.15 6.02
CA GLY A 180 -0.79 -5.14 4.56
C GLY A 180 -1.27 -3.85 3.86
N HIS A 181 -1.87 -2.91 4.57
CA HIS A 181 -2.20 -1.57 4.05
C HIS A 181 -1.15 -0.51 4.37
N SER A 182 -0.18 -0.81 5.24
CA SER A 182 0.83 0.16 5.69
C SER A 182 1.73 0.66 4.57
N LEU A 183 1.98 -0.13 3.52
CA LEU A 183 2.74 0.31 2.34
C LEU A 183 2.01 1.39 1.55
N ARG A 184 0.73 1.14 1.23
CA ARG A 184 -0.13 2.09 0.50
C ARG A 184 -0.32 3.40 1.28
N SER A 185 -0.62 3.30 2.57
CA SER A 185 -0.75 4.47 3.43
C SER A 185 0.58 5.21 3.57
N GLY A 186 1.67 4.45 3.79
CA GLY A 186 3.05 4.95 3.83
C GLY A 186 3.40 5.84 2.64
N PHE A 187 3.12 5.35 1.43
CA PHE A 187 3.39 6.11 0.21
C PHE A 187 2.61 7.42 0.15
N ALA A 188 1.29 7.39 0.38
CA ALA A 188 0.48 8.61 0.34
C ALA A 188 0.93 9.64 1.38
N THR A 189 1.20 9.22 2.61
CA THR A 189 1.70 10.10 3.67
C THR A 189 3.06 10.69 3.28
N ALA A 190 3.99 9.88 2.80
CA ALA A 190 5.32 10.33 2.38
C ALA A 190 5.27 11.30 1.20
N ALA A 191 4.47 11.00 0.17
CA ALA A 191 4.29 11.85 -0.99
C ALA A 191 3.65 13.20 -0.61
N SER A 192 2.64 13.19 0.27
CA SER A 192 2.02 14.42 0.77
C SER A 192 3.02 15.28 1.54
N ARG A 193 3.86 14.68 2.40
CA ARG A 193 4.91 15.41 3.12
C ARG A 193 5.99 15.99 2.20
N ALA A 194 6.26 15.30 1.09
CA ALA A 194 7.16 15.79 0.05
C ALA A 194 6.53 16.89 -0.83
N GLY A 195 5.31 17.34 -0.54
CA GLY A 195 4.62 18.38 -1.30
C GLY A 195 4.13 17.93 -2.67
N VAL A 196 4.04 16.62 -2.93
CA VAL A 196 3.52 16.10 -4.19
C VAL A 196 2.04 16.48 -4.31
N PRO A 197 1.59 17.06 -5.44
CA PRO A 197 0.20 17.46 -5.61
C PRO A 197 -0.77 16.27 -5.49
N ASP A 198 -1.92 16.48 -4.84
CA ASP A 198 -2.95 15.46 -4.62
C ASP A 198 -3.33 14.72 -5.89
N ARG A 199 -3.49 15.43 -7.02
CA ARG A 199 -3.80 14.80 -8.32
C ARG A 199 -2.79 13.72 -8.72
N ALA A 200 -1.51 13.91 -8.42
CA ALA A 200 -0.46 12.94 -8.73
C ALA A 200 -0.48 11.76 -7.75
N ILE A 201 -0.69 12.02 -6.45
CA ILE A 201 -0.85 10.97 -5.43
C ILE A 201 -2.10 10.12 -5.72
N MET A 202 -3.21 10.77 -6.07
CA MET A 202 -4.47 10.15 -6.46
C MET A 202 -4.31 9.27 -7.70
N ARG A 203 -3.57 9.74 -8.72
CA ARG A 203 -3.25 8.93 -9.90
C ARG A 203 -2.44 7.69 -9.52
N GLN A 204 -1.36 7.84 -8.74
CA GLN A 204 -0.51 6.72 -8.34
C GLN A 204 -1.27 5.68 -7.51
N GLY A 205 -2.03 6.14 -6.51
CA GLY A 205 -2.81 5.25 -5.66
C GLY A 205 -4.17 4.88 -6.24
N ARG A 206 -4.60 5.43 -7.37
CA ARG A 206 -5.90 5.14 -7.98
C ARG A 206 -7.07 5.48 -7.05
N TRP A 207 -6.98 6.61 -6.35
CA TRP A 207 -8.10 7.15 -5.55
C TRP A 207 -9.04 7.96 -6.44
N ARG A 208 -10.34 7.70 -6.35
CA ARG A 208 -11.37 8.34 -7.20
C ARG A 208 -11.78 9.75 -6.74
N SER A 209 -11.55 10.08 -5.46
CA SER A 209 -11.93 11.39 -4.92
C SER A 209 -10.91 11.91 -3.90
N PRO A 210 -10.75 13.24 -3.77
CA PRO A 210 -9.90 13.84 -2.75
C PRO A 210 -10.30 13.42 -1.33
N ALA A 211 -11.61 13.31 -1.05
CA ALA A 211 -12.12 12.82 0.23
C ALA A 211 -11.62 11.40 0.57
N SER A 212 -11.45 10.53 -0.44
CA SER A 212 -10.88 9.19 -0.22
C SER A 212 -9.39 9.26 0.12
N LEU A 213 -8.65 10.19 -0.49
CA LEU A 213 -7.23 10.42 -0.22
C LEU A 213 -7.01 11.03 1.17
N ASP A 214 -7.88 11.94 1.61
CA ASP A 214 -7.72 12.70 2.86
C ASP A 214 -7.47 11.78 4.08
N SER A 215 -8.16 10.64 4.11
CA SER A 215 -7.98 9.61 5.15
C SER A 215 -6.55 9.06 5.29
N TYR A 216 -5.71 9.22 4.27
CA TYR A 216 -4.30 8.77 4.21
C TYR A 216 -3.29 9.89 4.41
N VAL A 217 -3.62 11.12 4.01
CA VAL A 217 -2.67 12.24 3.94
C VAL A 217 -2.83 13.24 5.09
N ARG A 218 -3.95 13.22 5.82
CA ARG A 218 -4.22 14.17 6.92
C ARG A 218 -3.09 14.26 7.94
N ALA A 219 -2.53 13.13 8.37
CA ALA A 219 -1.39 13.11 9.29
C ALA A 219 -0.08 13.62 8.65
N GLY A 220 0.06 13.49 7.33
CA GLY A 220 1.20 14.01 6.58
C GLY A 220 1.22 15.53 6.47
N ARG A 221 0.05 16.18 6.55
CA ARG A 221 -0.13 17.63 6.38
C ARG A 221 -0.07 18.44 7.68
N LEU A 222 0.02 17.78 8.83
CA LEU A 222 0.04 18.46 10.13
C LEU A 222 1.19 19.47 10.26
N PHE A 223 2.27 19.30 9.51
CA PHE A 223 3.43 20.19 9.52
C PHE A 223 3.84 20.62 8.11
N ASP A 224 2.86 20.74 7.20
CA ASP A 224 3.17 21.25 5.87
C ASP A 224 3.55 22.75 5.90
N ARG A 225 4.12 23.23 4.79
CA ARG A 225 4.56 24.63 4.66
C ARG A 225 3.42 25.63 4.77
N ASP A 226 2.18 25.17 4.60
CA ASP A 226 0.99 26.01 4.63
C ASP A 226 0.31 26.04 5.99
N ASN A 227 0.84 25.32 6.98
CA ASN A 227 0.30 25.30 8.33
C ASN A 227 0.22 26.73 8.91
N PRO A 228 -0.99 27.19 9.29
CA PRO A 228 -1.19 28.52 9.87
C PRO A 228 -0.30 28.78 11.09
N SER A 229 0.03 27.77 11.90
CA SER A 229 0.87 27.96 13.09
C SER A 229 2.27 28.48 12.76
N GLY A 230 2.83 28.11 11.60
CA GLY A 230 4.13 28.62 11.14
C GLY A 230 4.07 29.96 10.41
N LYS A 231 2.86 30.50 10.16
CA LYS A 231 2.64 31.75 9.43
C LYS A 231 2.21 32.91 10.32
N VAL A 232 1.96 32.66 11.60
CA VAL A 232 1.47 33.66 12.57
C VAL A 232 2.57 34.26 13.45
N GLY A 233 3.84 34.00 13.16
CA GLY A 233 4.98 34.68 13.80
C GLY A 233 5.24 34.29 15.25
N LEU A 234 4.92 33.04 15.63
CA LEU A 234 5.25 32.42 16.92
C LEU A 234 6.53 31.58 16.82
#